data_AF-A0A2V7H2G0-F1
#
_entry.id   AF-A0A2V7H2G0-F1
#
_cell.length_a   1.000
_cell.length_b   1.000
_cell.length_c   1.000
_cell.angle_alpha   90.00
_cell.angle_beta   90.00
_cell.angle_gamma   90.00
#
_symmetry.space_group_name_H-M   'P 1'
#
loop_
_entity.id
_entity.type
_entity.pdbx_description
1 polymer ?
#
loop_
_entity_poly.entity_id
_entity_poly.type
_entity_poly.pdbx_seq_one_letter_code
_entity_poly.pdbx_strand_id
1 'polypeptide(L)' 'FQLWANLPKSLKMTDPRYQDILAKDIPEVVDDDGTRVRVICGEFWGKTGPVEGVAADPRYLDVWVPPGVRK' A
#
# COMPACT_ATOMS: atom_id res chain seq x y z
N PHE A 1 4.70 -1.50 11.94
CA PHE A 1 4.97 -2.89 11.54
C PHE A 1 6.15 -2.90 10.59
N GLN A 2 6.75 -4.06 10.29
CA GLN A 2 7.73 -4.22 9.21
C GLN A 2 7.27 -5.38 8.32
N LEU A 3 7.40 -5.23 7.00
CA LEU A 3 7.04 -6.23 5.99
C LEU A 3 8.21 -6.40 5.04
N TRP A 4 8.61 -7.63 4.75
CA TRP A 4 9.68 -7.94 3.80
C TRP A 4 9.09 -8.59 2.55
N ALA A 5 9.22 -7.91 1.41
CA ALA A 5 8.86 -8.45 0.11
C ALA A 5 10.12 -8.93 -0.61
N ASN A 6 10.11 -10.17 -1.08
CA ASN A 6 11.25 -10.73 -1.81
C ASN A 6 11.26 -10.22 -3.26
N LEU A 7 12.45 -10.09 -3.83
CA LEU A 7 12.62 -9.76 -5.24
C LEU A 7 12.71 -11.04 -6.10
N PRO A 8 12.16 -11.02 -7.33
CA PRO A 8 12.45 -12.02 -8.34
C PRO A 8 13.96 -12.21 -8.53
N LYS A 9 14.39 -13.44 -8.89
CA LYS A 9 15.81 -13.79 -9.03
C LYS A 9 16.60 -12.79 -9.88
N SER A 10 16.02 -12.36 -11.00
CA SER A 10 16.64 -11.42 -11.95
C SER A 10 16.89 -10.01 -11.40
N LEU A 11 16.21 -9.63 -10.31
CA LEU A 11 16.27 -8.29 -9.72
C LEU A 11 17.00 -8.27 -8.36
N LYS A 12 17.54 -9.40 -7.91
CA LYS A 12 18.20 -9.51 -6.59
C LYS A 12 19.46 -8.65 -6.45
N MET A 13 20.10 -8.29 -7.55
CA MET A 13 21.36 -7.54 -7.58
C MET A 13 21.17 -6.13 -8.15
N THR A 14 19.93 -5.64 -8.24
CA THR A 14 19.65 -4.25 -8.60
C THR A 14 20.16 -3.31 -7.50
N ASP A 15 20.58 -2.11 -7.88
CA ASP A 15 21.02 -1.09 -6.93
C ASP A 15 19.95 -0.85 -5.84
N PRO A 16 20.37 -0.72 -4.57
CA PRO A 16 19.43 -0.45 -3.49
C PRO A 16 18.80 0.93 -3.67
N ARG A 17 17.54 1.05 -3.26
CA ARG A 17 16.83 2.33 -3.24
C ARG A 17 15.95 2.45 -2.01
N TYR A 18 15.69 3.69 -1.62
CA TYR A 18 14.81 4.04 -0.51
C TYR A 18 13.72 4.99 -1.01
N GLN A 19 12.54 4.89 -0.42
CA GLN A 19 11.41 5.78 -0.66
C GLN A 19 10.86 6.18 0.69
N ASP A 20 11.18 7.40 1.12
CA ASP A 20 10.64 7.96 2.36
C ASP A 20 9.27 8.55 2.08
N ILE A 21 8.23 7.88 2.58
CA ILE A 21 6.83 8.27 2.38
C ILE A 21 6.28 8.81 3.70
N LEU A 22 5.83 10.07 3.70
CA LEU A 22 5.21 10.66 4.88
C LEU A 22 3.72 10.28 4.93
N ALA A 23 3.15 10.27 6.14
CA ALA A 23 1.75 9.88 6.33
C ALA A 23 0.76 10.72 5.51
N LYS A 24 1.08 12.00 5.27
CA LYS A 24 0.27 12.94 4.47
C LYS A 24 0.26 12.61 2.97
N ASP A 25 1.25 11.86 2.49
CA ASP A 25 1.40 11.49 1.08
C ASP A 25 0.70 10.15 0.78
N ILE A 26 0.22 9.45 1.80
CA ILE A 26 -0.54 8.21 1.67
C ILE A 26 -2.02 8.58 1.52
N PRO A 27 -2.65 8.32 0.36
CA PRO A 27 -4.06 8.63 0.18
C PRO A 27 -4.93 7.72 1.05
N GLU A 28 -5.94 8.34 1.67
CA GLU A 28 -7.00 7.65 2.40
C GLU A 28 -8.32 7.76 1.63
N VAL A 29 -9.03 6.65 1.53
CA VAL A 29 -10.40 6.58 1.00
C VAL A 29 -11.31 6.19 2.15
N VAL A 30 -12.44 6.89 2.25
CA VAL A 30 -13.53 6.55 3.17
C VAL A 30 -14.73 6.15 2.33
N ASP A 31 -15.24 4.95 2.58
CA ASP A 31 -16.44 4.44 1.91
C ASP A 31 -17.72 4.91 2.61
N ASP A 32 -18.87 4.68 1.99
CA ASP A 32 -20.19 5.08 2.49
C ASP A 32 -20.56 4.46 3.86
N ASP A 33 -20.07 3.25 4.12
CA ASP A 33 -20.24 2.54 5.39
C ASP A 33 -19.25 2.96 6.48
N GLY A 34 -18.36 3.93 6.19
CA GLY A 34 -17.35 4.44 7.11
C GLY A 34 -16.04 3.63 7.15
N THR A 35 -15.90 2.58 6.34
CA THR A 35 -14.62 1.87 6.15
C THR A 35 -13.55 2.82 5.65
N ARG A 36 -12.38 2.81 6.29
CA ARG A 36 -11.24 3.65 5.93
C ARG A 36 -10.12 2.79 5.39
N VAL A 37 -9.59 3.16 4.24
CA VAL A 37 -8.48 2.46 3.60
C VAL A 37 -7.40 3.44 3.21
N ARG A 38 -6.20 3.22 3.75
CA ARG A 38 -5.00 3.92 3.34
C ARG A 38 -4.24 3.07 2.33
N VAL A 39 -3.95 3.61 1.16
CA VAL A 39 -3.29 2.88 0.06
C VAL A 39 -1.79 3.13 0.11
N ILE A 40 -1.01 2.18 0.63
CA ILE A 40 0.45 2.33 0.75
C ILE A 40 1.15 1.99 -0.58
N CYS A 41 0.74 0.90 -1.23
CA CYS A 41 1.29 0.44 -2.52
C CYS A 41 0.19 -0.16 -3.41
N GLY A 42 0.33 -0.01 -4.71
CA GLY A 42 -0.64 -0.48 -5.71
C GLY A 42 -1.85 0.44 -5.85
N GLU A 43 -2.92 -0.06 -6.46
CA GLU A 43 -4.16 0.68 -6.67
C GLU A 43 -5.34 0.03 -5.93
N PHE A 44 -6.17 0.86 -5.30
CA PHE A 44 -7.40 0.43 -4.65
C PHE A 44 -8.44 1.57 -4.64
N TRP A 45 -9.68 1.25 -5.02
CA TRP A 45 -10.81 2.19 -5.09
C TRP A 45 -10.47 3.53 -5.77
N GLY A 46 -9.75 3.46 -6.90
CA GLY A 46 -9.36 4.64 -7.68
C GLY A 46 -8.30 5.53 -7.04
N LYS A 47 -7.62 5.06 -5.99
CA LYS A 47 -6.42 5.68 -5.42
C LYS A 47 -5.20 4.80 -5.63
N THR A 48 -4.08 5.45 -5.93
CA THR A 48 -2.78 4.80 -6.11
C THR A 48 -1.88 5.17 -4.93
N GLY A 49 -1.27 4.16 -4.32
CA GLY A 49 -0.32 4.36 -3.23
C GLY A 49 1.00 4.95 -3.75
N PRO A 50 1.71 5.73 -2.93
CA PRO A 50 2.91 6.45 -3.35
C PRO A 50 4.15 5.56 -3.45
N VAL A 51 4.11 4.32 -2.95
CA VAL A 51 5.23 3.37 -3.08
C VAL A 51 5.25 2.78 -4.48
N GLU A 52 6.34 3.02 -5.21
CA GLU A 52 6.47 2.64 -6.62
C GLU A 52 7.54 1.58 -6.89
N GLY A 53 7.38 0.90 -8.03
CA GLY A 53 8.38 0.04 -8.65
C GLY A 53 8.69 -1.25 -7.90
N VAL A 54 7.85 -1.68 -6.96
CA VAL A 54 8.07 -2.93 -6.22
C VAL A 54 7.86 -4.08 -7.20
N ALA A 55 8.87 -4.93 -7.37
CA ALA A 55 8.99 -5.90 -8.47
C ALA A 55 7.85 -6.94 -8.62
N ALA A 56 6.94 -7.02 -7.66
CA ALA A 56 5.81 -7.94 -7.66
C ALA A 56 4.45 -7.22 -7.75
N ASP A 57 4.45 -5.92 -8.01
CA ASP A 57 3.28 -5.04 -8.05
C ASP A 57 2.27 -5.32 -6.90
N PRO A 58 2.74 -5.36 -5.64
CA PRO A 58 1.89 -5.75 -4.53
C PRO A 58 0.83 -4.66 -4.26
N ARG A 59 -0.31 -5.09 -3.75
CA ARG A 59 -1.25 -4.19 -3.09
C ARG A 59 -1.03 -4.26 -1.59
N TYR A 60 -0.71 -3.12 -1.00
CA TYR A 60 -0.56 -3.02 0.45
C TYR A 60 -1.44 -1.91 1.00
N LEU A 61 -2.39 -2.32 1.85
CA LEU A 61 -3.47 -1.49 2.38
C LEU A 61 -3.47 -1.56 3.90
N ASP A 62 -3.71 -0.42 4.54
CA ASP A 62 -4.07 -0.33 5.95
C ASP A 62 -5.58 -0.05 6.01
N VAL A 63 -6.33 -1.00 6.57
CA VAL A 63 -7.78 -1.05 6.49
C VAL A 63 -8.37 -1.03 7.90
N TRP A 64 -9.23 -0.06 8.16
CA TRP A 64 -10.05 0.00 9.35
C TRP A 64 -11.53 -0.09 8.98
N VAL A 65 -12.25 -0.99 9.64
CA VAL A 65 -13.68 -1.22 9.42
C VAL A 65 -14.43 -0.87 10.71
N PRO A 66 -15.53 -0.10 10.65
CA PRO A 66 -16.35 0.19 11.82
C PRO A 66 -16.90 -1.08 12.49
N PRO A 67 -17.16 -1.05 13.82
CA PRO A 67 -17.80 -2.17 14.50
C PRO A 67 -19.14 -2.55 13.85
N GLY A 68 -19.35 -3.86 13.63
CA GLY A 68 -20.59 -4.39 13.05
C GLY A 68 -20.72 -4.31 11.53
N VAL A 69 -19.73 -3.73 10.83
CA VAL A 69 -19.67 -3.68 9.36
C VAL A 69 -18.84 -4.84 8.81
N ARG A 70 -19.24 -5.40 7.66
CA ARG A 70 -18.51 -6.43 6.92
C ARG A 70 -18.39 -6.02 5.46
N LYS A 71 -17.16 -6.07 4.92
CA LYS A 71 -16.84 -5.89 3.50
C LYS A 71 -16.60 -7.24 2.82
#